data_AF-A0A962VCD7-F1
#
_entry.id   AF-A0A962VCD7-F1
#
_cell.length_a   1.000
_cell.length_b   1.000
_cell.length_c   1.000
_cell.angle_alpha   90.00
_cell.angle_beta   90.00
_cell.angle_gamma   90.00
#
_symmetry.space_group_name_H-M   'P 1'
#
loop_
_entity.id
_entity.type
_entity.pdbx_description
1 polymer ?
#
loop_
_entity_poly.entity_id
_entity_poly.type
_entity_poly.pdbx_seq_one_letter_code
_entity_poly.pdbx_strand_id
1 'polypeptide(L)'
;HPTKDMPYMQMVYQPMLELLDYLRANDFKTFIVSGGGIDFMRVFTEQVYGIPPEQVIGSTLDATFEMRDGVPTIVKEGKIVLIDDKVGKPVGIYRHIGRRPIFAAGNSDGDLQMLQYTTIARSADDTTPAFGLIVHHTDAEREWAYDRKSHIGQLNKALDEAQQRGWVVVDMKNDWHQIYPGS
;
A
#
# COMPACT_ATOMS: atom_id res chain seq x y z
N HIS A 1 3.82 5.00 19.82
CA HIS A 1 2.46 5.48 19.52
C HIS A 1 1.78 5.82 20.83
N PRO A 2 1.32 7.07 21.00
CA PRO A 2 0.88 7.58 22.30
C PRO A 2 -0.25 6.78 22.97
N THR A 3 -1.16 6.17 22.20
CA THR A 3 -2.32 5.45 22.77
C THR A 3 -2.13 3.94 22.94
N LYS A 4 -1.13 3.35 22.28
CA LYS A 4 -0.88 1.89 22.29
C LYS A 4 0.44 1.53 22.97
N ASP A 5 1.23 2.53 23.37
CA ASP A 5 2.54 2.39 24.02
C ASP A 5 3.54 1.49 23.26
N MET A 6 3.47 1.50 21.92
CA MET A 6 4.34 0.70 21.05
C MET A 6 5.17 1.59 20.12
N PRO A 7 6.45 1.26 19.83
CA PRO A 7 7.21 1.91 18.77
C PRO A 7 6.50 1.83 17.41
N TYR A 8 6.54 2.90 16.61
CA TYR A 8 5.83 2.92 15.30
C TYR A 8 6.28 1.80 14.36
N MET A 9 7.56 1.42 14.40
CA MET A 9 8.08 0.31 13.59
C MET A 9 7.57 -1.07 14.03
N GLN A 10 6.98 -1.17 15.23
CA GLN A 10 6.33 -2.39 15.73
C GLN A 10 4.82 -2.38 15.50
N MET A 11 4.26 -1.26 15.04
CA MET A 11 2.84 -1.15 14.68
C MET A 11 2.60 -1.57 13.24
N VAL A 12 3.00 -2.80 12.94
CA VAL A 12 2.78 -3.46 11.64
C VAL A 12 1.90 -4.68 11.83
N TYR A 13 1.17 -5.06 10.79
CA TYR A 13 0.26 -6.20 10.89
C TYR A 13 1.00 -7.50 10.64
N GLN A 14 1.09 -8.36 11.67
CA GLN A 14 1.74 -9.66 11.60
C GLN A 14 1.20 -10.51 10.43
N PRO A 15 -0.12 -10.62 10.18
CA PRO A 15 -0.63 -11.38 9.03
C PRO A 15 -0.21 -10.80 7.67
N MET A 16 0.04 -9.49 7.59
CA MET A 16 0.52 -8.86 6.35
C MET A 16 2.01 -9.11 6.14
N LEU A 17 2.81 -9.23 7.21
CA LEU A 17 4.20 -9.70 7.11
C LEU A 17 4.27 -11.13 6.58
N GLU A 18 3.44 -12.02 7.14
CA GLU A 18 3.32 -13.40 6.69
C GLU A 18 2.87 -13.50 5.23
N LEU A 19 1.90 -12.67 4.82
CA LEU A 19 1.49 -12.58 3.43
C LEU A 19 2.63 -12.15 2.51
N LEU A 20 3.41 -11.13 2.90
CA LEU A 20 4.57 -10.68 2.13
C LEU A 20 5.63 -11.78 1.98
N ASP A 21 5.92 -12.51 3.06
CA ASP A 21 6.84 -13.65 3.03
C ASP A 21 6.33 -14.78 2.13
N TYR A 22 5.05 -15.12 2.26
CA TYR A 22 4.40 -16.12 1.42
C TYR A 22 4.46 -15.75 -0.07
N LEU A 23 4.15 -14.49 -0.41
CA LEU A 23 4.21 -14.00 -1.79
C LEU A 23 5.63 -14.09 -2.35
N ARG A 24 6.64 -13.64 -1.61
CA ARG A 24 8.05 -13.73 -2.03
C ARG A 24 8.55 -15.17 -2.17
N ALA A 25 8.13 -16.06 -1.27
CA ALA A 25 8.43 -17.50 -1.37
C ALA A 25 7.82 -18.16 -2.62
N ASN A 26 6.84 -17.51 -3.25
CA ASN A 26 6.20 -17.92 -4.50
C ASN A 26 6.56 -16.98 -5.67
N ASP A 27 7.77 -16.39 -5.64
CA ASP A 27 8.36 -15.59 -6.72
C ASP A 27 7.63 -14.27 -7.07
N PHE A 28 6.72 -13.79 -6.21
CA PHE A 28 6.16 -12.46 -6.38
C PHE A 28 7.19 -11.39 -6.02
N LYS A 29 7.19 -10.31 -6.80
CA LYS A 29 7.82 -9.04 -6.39
C LYS A 29 6.81 -8.19 -5.65
N THR A 30 7.09 -7.87 -4.40
CA THR A 30 6.19 -7.14 -3.51
C THR A 30 6.51 -5.64 -3.51
N PHE A 31 5.57 -4.79 -3.89
CA PHE A 31 5.73 -3.34 -3.92
C PHE A 31 4.84 -2.65 -2.88
N ILE A 32 5.30 -1.50 -2.37
CA ILE A 32 4.45 -0.55 -1.63
C ILE A 32 3.96 0.53 -2.60
N VAL A 33 2.67 0.85 -2.53
CA VAL A 33 2.02 1.93 -3.30
C VAL A 33 1.18 2.76 -2.34
N SER A 34 1.59 3.99 -2.03
CA SER A 34 1.08 4.72 -0.87
C SER A 34 1.07 6.23 -1.09
N GLY A 35 0.00 6.89 -0.64
CA GLY A 35 -0.10 8.34 -0.67
C GLY A 35 0.96 9.06 0.18
N GLY A 36 1.64 8.34 1.09
CA GLY A 36 2.76 8.85 1.86
C GLY A 36 3.96 9.25 0.99
N GLY A 37 4.81 10.13 1.50
CA GLY A 37 6.03 10.56 0.80
C GLY A 37 6.98 9.38 0.55
N ILE A 38 7.42 9.20 -0.69
CA ILE A 38 8.27 8.06 -1.11
C ILE A 38 9.55 7.95 -0.26
N ASP A 39 10.22 9.08 -0.02
CA ASP A 39 11.49 9.09 0.72
C ASP A 39 11.29 8.82 2.21
N PHE A 40 10.16 9.22 2.78
CA PHE A 40 9.85 8.92 4.18
C PHE A 40 9.68 7.40 4.38
N MET A 41 8.95 6.75 3.48
CA MET A 41 8.75 5.29 3.56
C MET A 41 10.07 4.53 3.38
N ARG A 42 10.88 4.91 2.40
CA ARG A 42 12.17 4.26 2.10
C ARG A 42 13.14 4.19 3.29
N VAL A 43 12.98 5.04 4.31
CA VAL A 43 13.81 5.00 5.52
C VAL A 43 13.63 3.71 6.32
N PHE A 44 12.46 3.06 6.26
CA PHE A 44 12.16 1.93 7.15
C PHE A 44 11.55 0.70 6.45
N THR A 45 11.01 0.83 5.23
CA THR A 45 10.27 -0.28 4.58
C THR A 45 11.10 -1.53 4.35
N GLU A 46 12.39 -1.39 4.08
CA GLU A 46 13.27 -2.54 3.86
C GLU A 46 13.47 -3.32 5.15
N GLN A 47 13.80 -2.62 6.24
CA GLN A 47 13.96 -3.22 7.56
C GLN A 47 12.67 -3.85 8.09
N VAL A 48 11.52 -3.22 7.84
CA VAL A 48 10.23 -3.60 8.45
C VAL A 48 9.45 -4.61 7.61
N TYR A 49 9.44 -4.47 6.28
CA TYR A 49 8.62 -5.28 5.37
C TYR A 49 9.44 -6.17 4.44
N GLY A 50 10.77 -6.04 4.43
CA GLY A 50 11.64 -6.67 3.42
C GLY A 50 11.42 -6.09 2.02
N ILE A 51 10.92 -4.84 1.92
CA ILE A 51 10.63 -4.17 0.64
C ILE A 51 11.69 -3.08 0.41
N PRO A 52 12.64 -3.30 -0.53
CA PRO A 52 13.76 -2.39 -0.76
C PRO A 52 13.30 -1.09 -1.44
N PRO A 53 14.10 -0.01 -1.42
CA PRO A 53 13.69 1.31 -1.88
C PRO A 53 13.15 1.39 -3.32
N GLU A 54 13.68 0.59 -4.24
CA GLU A 54 13.24 0.49 -5.63
C GLU A 54 11.89 -0.21 -5.81
N GLN A 55 11.36 -0.82 -4.75
CA GLN A 55 10.03 -1.42 -4.69
C GLN A 55 9.03 -0.56 -3.90
N VAL A 56 9.40 0.68 -3.58
CA VAL A 56 8.53 1.65 -2.90
C VAL A 56 8.08 2.73 -3.88
N ILE A 57 6.76 2.89 -4.00
CA ILE A 57 6.09 3.94 -4.77
C ILE A 57 5.32 4.80 -3.78
N GLY A 58 5.49 6.12 -3.91
CA GLY A 58 4.71 7.06 -3.12
C GLY A 58 4.68 8.46 -3.70
N SER A 59 4.04 9.37 -2.97
CA SER A 59 3.99 10.78 -3.36
C SER A 59 5.41 11.34 -3.50
N THR A 60 5.69 11.96 -4.65
CA THR A 60 7.05 12.28 -5.11
C THR A 60 7.16 13.74 -5.50
N LEU A 61 8.19 14.40 -4.99
CA LEU A 61 8.65 15.71 -5.45
C LEU A 61 9.73 15.54 -6.52
N ASP A 62 9.85 16.53 -7.40
CA ASP A 62 10.88 16.59 -8.42
C ASP A 62 12.27 16.75 -7.77
N ALA A 63 13.33 16.41 -8.51
CA ALA A 63 14.69 16.56 -8.02
C ALA A 63 15.67 16.90 -9.13
N THR A 64 16.68 17.70 -8.78
CA THR A 64 17.79 18.06 -9.67
C THR A 64 19.09 17.47 -9.18
N PHE A 65 20.00 17.28 -10.14
CA PHE A 65 21.40 16.93 -9.86
C PHE A 65 22.24 18.21 -9.83
N GLU A 66 23.04 18.37 -8.78
CA GLU A 66 23.96 19.50 -8.62
C GLU A 66 25.32 19.03 -8.07
N MET A 67 26.38 19.75 -8.41
CA MET A 67 27.67 19.62 -7.74
C MET A 67 27.76 20.67 -6.62
N ARG A 68 27.78 20.24 -5.36
CA ARG A 68 27.94 21.13 -4.18
C ARG A 68 29.30 20.92 -3.56
N ASP A 69 30.17 21.93 -3.65
CA ASP A 69 31.56 21.85 -3.18
C ASP A 69 32.32 20.62 -3.71
N GLY A 70 32.06 20.27 -4.99
CA GLY A 70 32.65 19.10 -5.64
C GLY A 70 31.96 17.75 -5.34
N VAL A 71 30.89 17.74 -4.55
CA VAL A 71 30.13 16.53 -4.21
C VAL A 71 28.87 16.38 -5.07
N PRO A 72 28.67 15.25 -5.78
CA PRO A 72 27.45 14.99 -6.54
C PRO A 72 26.25 14.84 -5.59
N THR A 73 25.27 15.72 -5.71
CA THR A 73 24.14 15.82 -4.78
C THR A 73 22.82 15.83 -5.53
N ILE A 74 21.84 15.11 -5.01
CA ILE A 74 20.44 15.21 -5.44
C ILE A 74 19.72 16.20 -4.53
N VAL A 75 19.08 17.19 -5.14
CA VAL A 75 18.39 18.28 -4.45
C VAL A 75 16.91 18.17 -4.75
N LYS A 76 16.09 18.05 -3.72
CA LYS A 76 14.63 18.00 -3.87
C LYS A 76 14.10 19.39 -4.20
N GLU A 77 13.21 19.46 -5.18
CA GLU A 77 12.48 20.66 -5.55
C GLU A 77 11.11 20.71 -4.86
N GLY A 78 10.49 21.89 -4.83
CA GLY A 78 9.12 22.05 -4.32
C GLY A 78 8.02 21.60 -5.30
N LYS A 79 8.39 21.09 -6.48
CA LYS A 79 7.46 20.72 -7.54
C LYS A 79 6.95 19.30 -7.32
N ILE A 80 5.64 19.12 -7.29
CA ILE A 80 5.01 17.81 -7.16
C ILE A 80 5.03 17.08 -8.52
N VAL A 81 5.59 15.87 -8.56
CA VAL A 81 5.61 15.00 -9.74
C VAL A 81 4.46 14.00 -9.72
N LEU A 82 4.13 13.50 -8.53
CA LEU A 82 3.07 12.52 -8.31
C LEU A 82 2.50 12.68 -6.90
N ILE A 83 1.17 12.72 -6.81
CA ILE A 83 0.44 12.39 -5.59
C ILE A 83 -0.05 10.95 -5.76
N ASP A 84 0.53 10.02 -4.99
CA ASP A 84 0.30 8.57 -5.17
C ASP A 84 -0.92 8.08 -4.37
N ASP A 85 -2.06 8.75 -4.57
CA ASP A 85 -3.32 8.45 -3.92
C ASP A 85 -4.46 8.41 -4.95
N LYS A 86 -5.47 7.56 -4.72
CA LYS A 86 -6.64 7.39 -5.61
C LYS A 86 -6.20 7.07 -7.05
N VAL A 87 -6.62 7.89 -8.01
CA VAL A 87 -6.22 7.81 -9.43
C VAL A 87 -4.71 7.94 -9.65
N GLY A 88 -3.98 8.50 -8.68
CA GLY A 88 -2.52 8.58 -8.72
C GLY A 88 -1.85 7.22 -8.60
N LYS A 89 -2.40 6.28 -7.83
CA LYS A 89 -1.80 4.96 -7.61
C LYS A 89 -1.59 4.15 -8.90
N PRO A 90 -2.59 4.01 -9.81
CA PRO A 90 -2.35 3.39 -11.11
C PRO A 90 -1.27 4.08 -11.95
N VAL A 91 -1.18 5.42 -11.86
CA VAL A 91 -0.15 6.20 -12.58
C VAL A 91 1.24 5.93 -11.99
N GLY A 92 1.36 5.87 -10.66
CA GLY A 92 2.59 5.50 -9.97
C GLY A 92 3.06 4.11 -10.37
N ILE A 93 2.16 3.11 -10.31
CA ILE A 93 2.41 1.74 -10.76
C ILE A 93 2.92 1.71 -12.20
N TYR A 94 2.21 2.37 -13.13
CA TYR A 94 2.61 2.41 -14.53
C TYR A 94 4.00 3.03 -14.72
N ARG A 95 4.28 4.16 -14.07
CA ARG A 95 5.55 4.89 -14.23
C ARG A 95 6.74 4.16 -13.59
N HIS A 96 6.54 3.53 -12.43
CA HIS A 96 7.64 2.94 -11.66
C HIS A 96 7.89 1.47 -12.02
N ILE A 97 6.82 0.68 -12.16
CA ILE A 97 6.92 -0.76 -12.41
C ILE A 97 6.89 -1.07 -13.92
N GLY A 98 6.13 -0.27 -14.69
CA GLY A 98 5.91 -0.54 -16.12
C GLY A 98 5.10 -1.81 -16.38
N ARG A 99 4.48 -2.39 -15.35
CA ARG A 99 3.69 -3.62 -15.41
C ARG A 99 2.45 -3.49 -14.56
N ARG A 100 1.33 -4.02 -15.05
CA ARG A 100 0.10 -4.15 -14.28
C ARG A 100 0.25 -5.26 -13.24
N PRO A 101 -0.05 -5.03 -11.95
CA PRO A 101 -0.06 -6.08 -10.94
C PRO A 101 -1.13 -7.12 -11.22
N ILE A 102 -0.94 -8.33 -10.68
CA ILE A 102 -1.95 -9.39 -10.62
C ILE A 102 -2.52 -9.59 -9.20
N PHE A 103 -1.98 -8.87 -8.22
CA PHE A 103 -2.45 -8.84 -6.84
C PHE A 103 -2.39 -7.39 -6.36
N ALA A 104 -3.44 -6.91 -5.70
CA ALA A 104 -3.39 -5.66 -4.95
C ALA A 104 -4.15 -5.80 -3.62
N ALA A 105 -3.58 -5.24 -2.55
CA ALA A 105 -4.24 -5.06 -1.26
C ALA A 105 -4.35 -3.57 -0.93
N GLY A 106 -5.49 -3.17 -0.36
CA GLY A 106 -5.74 -1.82 0.14
C GLY A 106 -6.60 -1.85 1.39
N ASN A 107 -6.94 -0.67 1.93
CA ASN A 107 -7.81 -0.57 3.11
C ASN A 107 -8.75 0.64 3.07
N SER A 108 -8.72 1.44 1.99
CA SER A 108 -9.47 2.68 1.89
C SER A 108 -9.99 2.96 0.47
N ASP A 109 -10.85 3.96 0.33
CA ASP A 109 -11.27 4.50 -0.97
C ASP A 109 -10.09 5.12 -1.76
N GLY A 110 -8.97 5.42 -1.10
CA GLY A 110 -7.71 5.81 -1.76
C GLY A 110 -7.08 4.68 -2.58
N ASP A 111 -7.44 3.43 -2.29
CA ASP A 111 -6.95 2.24 -2.99
C ASP A 111 -7.87 1.78 -4.12
N LEU A 112 -9.05 2.40 -4.24
CA LEU A 112 -10.10 1.94 -5.16
C LEU A 112 -9.58 1.79 -6.59
N GLN A 113 -8.93 2.82 -7.13
CA GLN A 113 -8.46 2.78 -8.50
C GLN A 113 -7.26 1.84 -8.68
N MET A 114 -6.46 1.61 -7.65
CA MET A 114 -5.39 0.60 -7.68
C MET A 114 -5.97 -0.81 -7.79
N LEU A 115 -6.99 -1.12 -6.98
CA LEU A 115 -7.71 -2.40 -7.04
C LEU A 115 -8.41 -2.56 -8.40
N GLN A 116 -9.11 -1.54 -8.88
CA GLN A 116 -9.74 -1.54 -10.21
C GLN A 116 -8.72 -1.76 -11.34
N TYR A 117 -7.61 -1.03 -11.33
CA TYR A 117 -6.54 -1.18 -12.32
C TYR A 117 -5.90 -2.56 -12.28
N THR A 118 -5.86 -3.20 -11.11
CA THR A 118 -5.30 -4.53 -10.92
C THR A 118 -6.26 -5.63 -11.35
N THR A 119 -7.56 -5.53 -11.04
CA THR A 119 -8.48 -6.68 -11.16
C THR A 119 -9.50 -6.61 -12.30
N ILE A 120 -9.78 -5.44 -12.88
CA ILE A 120 -10.80 -5.34 -13.94
C ILE A 120 -10.23 -5.85 -15.27
N ALA A 121 -10.87 -6.85 -15.86
CA ALA A 121 -10.55 -7.37 -17.19
C ALA A 121 -10.54 -6.24 -18.24
N ARG A 122 -9.50 -6.18 -19.09
CA ARG A 122 -9.38 -5.12 -20.13
C ARG A 122 -10.31 -5.34 -21.31
N SER A 123 -10.76 -6.57 -21.50
CA SER A 123 -11.65 -6.99 -22.57
C SER A 123 -12.37 -8.26 -22.14
N ALA A 124 -13.38 -8.70 -22.91
CA ALA A 124 -14.08 -9.95 -22.65
C ALA A 124 -13.16 -11.18 -22.69
N ASP A 125 -12.04 -11.09 -23.42
CA ASP A 125 -11.07 -12.18 -23.59
C ASP A 125 -9.89 -12.10 -22.59
N ASP A 126 -9.87 -11.11 -21.70
CA ASP A 126 -8.82 -10.98 -20.69
C ASP A 126 -9.04 -12.00 -19.56
N THR A 127 -8.28 -13.09 -19.65
CA THR A 127 -8.30 -14.22 -18.70
C THR A 127 -7.19 -14.13 -17.64
N THR A 128 -6.50 -12.98 -17.54
CA THR A 128 -5.40 -12.81 -16.59
C THR A 128 -5.89 -13.02 -15.17
N PRO A 129 -5.33 -13.97 -14.40
CA PRO A 129 -5.67 -14.13 -13.00
C PRO A 129 -5.34 -12.84 -12.24
N ALA A 130 -6.29 -12.32 -11.48
CA ALA A 130 -6.10 -11.15 -10.66
C ALA A 130 -6.80 -11.31 -9.31
N PHE A 131 -6.17 -10.81 -8.25
CA PHE A 131 -6.69 -10.87 -6.90
C PHE A 131 -6.70 -9.48 -6.25
N GLY A 132 -7.84 -9.12 -5.65
CA GLY A 132 -8.02 -7.89 -4.90
C GLY A 132 -8.36 -8.21 -3.46
N LEU A 133 -7.69 -7.53 -2.52
CA LEU A 133 -7.91 -7.67 -1.09
C LEU A 133 -8.14 -6.31 -0.44
N ILE A 134 -9.11 -6.24 0.47
CA ILE A 134 -9.37 -5.09 1.32
C ILE A 134 -9.22 -5.51 2.77
N VAL A 135 -8.41 -4.80 3.54
CA VAL A 135 -8.36 -4.93 5.00
C VAL A 135 -9.44 -4.03 5.60
N HIS A 136 -10.43 -4.63 6.26
CA HIS A 136 -11.49 -3.90 6.97
C HIS A 136 -11.17 -3.85 8.46
N HIS A 137 -10.94 -2.65 8.96
CA HIS A 137 -10.66 -2.37 10.37
C HIS A 137 -11.93 -2.49 11.21
N THR A 138 -12.20 -3.69 11.70
CA THR A 138 -13.40 -4.05 12.48
C THR A 138 -13.11 -4.27 13.97
N ASP A 139 -11.84 -4.20 14.39
CA ASP A 139 -11.40 -4.60 15.72
C ASP A 139 -11.05 -3.41 16.63
N ALA A 140 -12.05 -2.87 17.32
CA ALA A 140 -11.85 -1.77 18.26
C ALA A 140 -11.08 -2.16 19.54
N GLU A 141 -10.93 -3.45 19.83
CA GLU A 141 -10.29 -3.92 21.08
C GLU A 141 -8.78 -4.05 20.88
N ARG A 142 -8.36 -4.77 19.83
CA ARG A 142 -6.95 -5.03 19.53
C ARG A 142 -6.34 -3.91 18.67
N GLU A 143 -7.13 -3.31 17.80
CA GLU A 143 -6.71 -2.22 16.90
C GLU A 143 -7.64 -1.01 17.05
N TRP A 144 -8.22 -0.52 15.96
CA TRP A 144 -9.29 0.45 15.88
C TRP A 144 -10.40 -0.12 14.99
N ALA A 145 -11.63 0.37 15.14
CA ALA A 145 -12.72 0.06 14.21
C ALA A 145 -13.16 1.32 13.48
N TYR A 146 -13.00 1.34 12.15
CA TYR A 146 -13.37 2.49 11.33
C TYR A 146 -13.56 2.10 9.85
N ASP A 147 -14.47 2.80 9.18
CA ASP A 147 -14.74 2.62 7.75
C ASP A 147 -15.34 3.87 7.08
N ARG A 148 -16.66 3.90 6.84
CA ARG A 148 -17.39 4.84 5.99
C ARG A 148 -17.41 6.26 6.53
N LYS A 149 -17.32 6.43 7.85
CA LYS A 149 -17.37 7.74 8.51
C LYS A 149 -16.00 8.26 8.94
N SER A 150 -14.93 7.51 8.68
CA SER A 150 -13.59 7.92 9.10
C SER A 150 -13.10 9.13 8.31
N HIS A 151 -12.43 10.06 8.99
CA HIS A 151 -11.71 11.16 8.34
C HIS A 151 -10.34 10.73 7.80
N ILE A 152 -9.81 9.60 8.28
CA ILE A 152 -8.53 9.02 7.87
C ILE A 152 -8.79 7.58 7.40
N GLY A 153 -8.30 7.21 6.21
CA GLY A 153 -8.50 5.85 5.69
C GLY A 153 -9.97 5.49 5.49
N GLN A 154 -10.81 6.45 5.06
CA GLN A 154 -12.23 6.20 4.79
C GLN A 154 -12.39 5.03 3.83
N LEU A 155 -13.17 4.03 4.23
CA LEU A 155 -13.48 2.85 3.43
C LEU A 155 -15.00 2.81 3.20
N ASN A 156 -15.44 3.23 2.02
CA ASN A 156 -16.86 3.37 1.69
C ASN A 156 -17.17 2.79 0.31
N LYS A 157 -16.72 3.46 -0.75
CA LYS A 157 -16.97 3.02 -2.13
C LYS A 157 -16.22 1.75 -2.46
N ALA A 158 -14.98 1.61 -2.00
CA ALA A 158 -14.20 0.40 -2.23
C ALA A 158 -14.82 -0.83 -1.56
N LEU A 159 -15.47 -0.65 -0.40
CA LEU A 159 -16.20 -1.72 0.27
C LEU A 159 -17.44 -2.16 -0.52
N ASP A 160 -18.19 -1.21 -1.09
CA ASP A 160 -19.34 -1.52 -1.97
C ASP A 160 -18.91 -2.24 -3.25
N GLU A 161 -17.78 -1.82 -3.85
CA GLU A 161 -17.25 -2.44 -5.06
C GLU A 161 -16.64 -3.82 -4.80
N ALA A 162 -16.18 -4.10 -3.58
CA ALA A 162 -15.58 -5.39 -3.23
C ALA A 162 -16.51 -6.56 -3.55
N GLN A 163 -17.78 -6.46 -3.14
CA GLN A 163 -18.80 -7.48 -3.41
C GLN A 163 -19.05 -7.63 -4.92
N GLN A 164 -19.11 -6.52 -5.66
CA GLN A 164 -19.40 -6.53 -7.09
C GLN A 164 -18.26 -7.12 -7.91
N ARG A 165 -17.02 -7.00 -7.42
CA ARG A 165 -15.80 -7.38 -8.13
C ARG A 165 -15.15 -8.65 -7.61
N GLY A 166 -15.72 -9.27 -6.58
CA GLY A 166 -15.15 -10.45 -5.95
C GLY A 166 -13.84 -10.19 -5.21
N TRP A 167 -13.62 -8.96 -4.73
CA TRP A 167 -12.48 -8.68 -3.86
C TRP A 167 -12.71 -9.30 -2.48
N VAL A 168 -11.67 -9.91 -1.94
CA VAL A 168 -11.71 -10.48 -0.60
C VAL A 168 -11.66 -9.34 0.42
N VAL A 169 -12.64 -9.30 1.31
CA VAL A 169 -12.66 -8.37 2.44
C VAL A 169 -12.25 -9.14 3.69
N VAL A 170 -11.11 -8.77 4.25
CA VAL A 170 -10.60 -9.31 5.51
C VAL A 170 -11.28 -8.56 6.65
N ASP A 171 -12.00 -9.28 7.49
CA ASP A 171 -12.52 -8.78 8.76
C ASP A 171 -11.42 -8.92 9.82
N MET A 172 -10.75 -7.81 10.16
CA MET A 172 -9.61 -7.83 11.07
C MET A 172 -9.92 -8.51 12.42
N LYS A 173 -11.14 -8.33 12.95
CA LYS A 173 -11.56 -8.92 14.21
C LYS A 173 -11.68 -10.44 14.12
N ASN A 174 -12.29 -10.93 13.05
CA ASN A 174 -12.68 -12.34 12.93
C ASN A 174 -11.64 -13.21 12.21
N ASP A 175 -10.88 -12.63 11.28
CA ASP A 175 -9.97 -13.38 10.41
C ASP A 175 -8.52 -13.40 10.91
N TRP A 176 -8.12 -12.40 11.71
CA TRP A 176 -6.76 -12.31 12.23
C TRP A 176 -6.67 -12.78 13.67
N HIS A 177 -5.87 -13.82 13.89
CA HIS A 177 -5.56 -14.31 15.23
C HIS A 177 -4.72 -13.31 16.04
N GLN A 178 -3.82 -12.59 15.36
CA GLN A 178 -2.92 -11.60 15.96
C GLN A 178 -2.85 -10.36 15.07
N ILE A 179 -2.81 -9.17 15.69
CA ILE A 179 -2.69 -7.90 14.96
C ILE A 179 -1.22 -7.54 14.79
N TYR A 180 -0.51 -7.26 15.89
CA TYR A 180 0.88 -6.83 15.88
C TYR A 180 1.81 -8.00 16.24
N PRO A 181 3.06 -8.05 15.73
CA PRO A 181 4.05 -9.05 16.14
C PRO A 181 4.21 -9.11 17.66
N GLY A 182 4.49 -10.30 18.19
CA GLY A 182 4.81 -10.46 19.61
C GLY A 182 6.12 -9.76 19.93
N SER A 183 6.20 -9.13 21.10
CA SER A 183 7.45 -8.60 21.66
C SER A 183 8.47 -9.69 21.94
#